data_AF-A0A7X6ATM9-F1
#
_entry.id   AF-A0A7X6ATM9-F1
#
_cell.length_a   1.000
_cell.length_b   1.000
_cell.length_c   1.000
_cell.angle_alpha   90.00
_cell.angle_beta   90.00
_cell.angle_gamma   90.00
#
_symmetry.space_group_name_H-M   'P 1'
#
loop_
_entity.id
_entity.type
_entity.pdbx_description
1 polymer ?
#
loop_
_entity_poly.entity_id
_entity_poly.type
_entity_poly.pdbx_seq_one_letter_code
_entity_poly.pdbx_strand_id
1 'polypeptide(L)'
;AEVPHHLIDLVEPEEIVTVADIQALGRQILSRLAETETAALIVGGSGLHFRSIVDPLEFPPSDPSTRLRFEELAGPEAVAALLEADAGAGEV
;
A
#
# COMPACT_ATOMS: atom_id res chain seq x y z
N ALA A 1 -29.84 10.54 -9.81
CA ALA A 1 -29.48 9.93 -8.50
C ALA A 1 -27.97 10.04 -8.35
N GLU A 2 -27.49 10.37 -7.16
CA GLU A 2 -26.07 10.48 -6.86
C GLU A 2 -25.49 9.08 -6.61
N VAL A 3 -24.31 8.79 -7.14
CA VAL A 3 -23.62 7.51 -6.94
C VAL A 3 -22.77 7.64 -5.67
N PRO A 4 -22.91 6.76 -4.67
CA PRO A 4 -22.09 6.80 -3.47
C PRO A 4 -20.61 6.62 -3.83
N HIS A 5 -19.77 7.57 -3.40
CA HIS A 5 -18.33 7.46 -3.51
C HIS A 5 -17.77 7.08 -2.14
N HIS A 6 -16.84 6.12 -2.13
CA HIS A 6 -16.12 5.71 -0.94
C HIS A 6 -14.68 6.20 -1.01
N LEU A 7 -13.98 6.22 0.14
CA LEU A 7 -12.58 6.62 0.24
C LEU A 7 -12.29 8.08 -0.19
N ILE A 8 -13.25 8.98 0.06
CA ILE A 8 -13.11 10.43 -0.13
C ILE A 8 -13.10 11.08 1.26
N ASP A 9 -12.30 12.14 1.41
CA ASP A 9 -12.16 12.93 2.64
C ASP A 9 -11.83 12.05 3.87
N LEU A 10 -10.86 11.13 3.70
CA LEU A 10 -10.52 10.11 4.70
C LEU A 10 -9.66 10.61 5.86
N VAL A 11 -8.74 11.54 5.59
CA VAL A 11 -7.69 11.98 6.52
C VAL A 11 -7.39 13.46 6.32
N GLU A 12 -6.80 14.09 7.32
CA GLU A 12 -6.25 15.44 7.21
C GLU A 12 -4.95 15.47 6.40
N PRO A 13 -4.56 16.63 5.83
CA PRO A 13 -3.37 16.74 4.98
C PRO A 13 -2.04 16.39 5.65
N GLU A 14 -1.94 16.51 6.98
CA GLU A 14 -0.73 16.16 7.73
C GLU A 14 -0.62 14.66 8.04
N GLU A 15 -1.71 13.91 7.83
CA GLU A 15 -1.75 12.47 8.11
C GLU A 15 -1.17 11.67 6.94
N ILE A 16 -0.38 10.66 7.27
CA ILE A 16 0.19 9.74 6.28
C ILE A 16 -0.83 8.64 6.00
N VAL A 17 -1.20 8.48 4.74
CA VAL A 17 -1.95 7.32 4.25
C VAL A 17 -1.04 6.47 3.40
N THR A 18 -0.86 5.22 3.80
CA THR A 18 -0.07 4.25 3.08
C THR A 18 -0.93 3.45 2.08
N VAL A 19 -0.27 2.80 1.13
CA VAL A 19 -0.94 1.85 0.23
C VAL A 19 -1.57 0.67 1.00
N ALA A 20 -1.00 0.29 2.15
CA ALA A 20 -1.55 -0.76 3.01
C ALA A 20 -2.88 -0.32 3.64
N ASP A 21 -3.02 0.95 4.00
CA ASP A 21 -4.27 1.53 4.50
C ASP A 21 -5.35 1.51 3.40
N ILE A 22 -4.99 1.90 2.17
CA ILE A 22 -5.89 1.82 1.01
C ILE A 22 -6.33 0.38 0.73
N GLN A 23 -5.42 -0.59 0.82
CA GLN A 23 -5.75 -2.01 0.69
C GLN A 23 -6.75 -2.44 1.76
N ALA A 24 -6.50 -2.13 3.03
CA ALA A 24 -7.36 -2.51 4.14
C ALA A 24 -8.76 -1.89 4.03
N LEU A 25 -8.83 -0.57 3.84
CA LEU A 25 -10.09 0.16 3.72
C LEU A 25 -10.88 -0.26 2.47
N GLY A 26 -10.19 -0.36 1.32
CA GLY A 26 -10.79 -0.79 0.06
C GLY A 26 -11.38 -2.19 0.15
N ARG A 27 -10.62 -3.17 0.68
CA ARG A 27 -11.13 -4.54 0.87
C ARG A 27 -12.28 -4.60 1.86
N GLN A 28 -12.25 -3.81 2.94
CA GLN A 28 -13.37 -3.74 3.89
C GLN A 28 -14.66 -3.21 3.24
N ILE A 29 -14.56 -2.22 2.34
CA ILE A 29 -15.71 -1.72 1.57
C ILE A 29 -16.21 -2.78 0.60
N LEU A 30 -15.32 -3.43 -0.13
CA LEU A 30 -15.71 -4.49 -1.07
C LEU A 30 -16.41 -5.65 -0.35
N SER A 31 -15.94 -6.07 0.82
CA SER A 31 -16.61 -7.07 1.65
C SER A 31 -18.03 -6.63 2.03
N ARG A 32 -18.20 -5.39 2.48
CA ARG A 32 -19.51 -4.84 2.83
C ARG A 32 -20.47 -4.75 1.64
N LEU A 33 -19.98 -4.36 0.46
CA LEU A 33 -20.80 -4.29 -0.75
C LEU A 33 -21.19 -5.70 -1.26
N ALA A 34 -20.32 -6.68 -1.06
CA ALA A 34 -20.60 -8.06 -1.40
C ALA A 34 -21.72 -8.66 -0.53
N GLU A 35 -21.83 -8.28 0.75
CA GLU A 35 -22.92 -8.70 1.64
C GLU A 35 -24.31 -8.26 1.12
N THR A 36 -24.37 -7.18 0.35
CA THR A 36 -25.60 -6.64 -0.25
C THR A 36 -25.69 -6.86 -1.76
N GLU A 37 -24.92 -7.81 -2.30
CA GLU A 37 -24.87 -8.15 -3.74
C GLU A 37 -24.65 -6.92 -4.66
N THR A 38 -23.96 -5.91 -4.13
CA THR A 38 -23.75 -4.63 -4.83
C THR A 38 -22.42 -4.66 -5.56
N ALA A 39 -22.45 -4.44 -6.88
CA ALA A 39 -21.25 -4.34 -7.68
C ALA A 39 -20.48 -3.04 -7.37
N ALA A 40 -19.18 -3.15 -7.16
CA ALA A 40 -18.28 -2.02 -6.98
C ALA A 40 -17.62 -1.62 -8.31
N LEU A 41 -17.51 -0.31 -8.55
CA LEU A 41 -16.67 0.25 -9.61
C LEU A 41 -15.48 0.96 -8.95
N ILE A 42 -14.28 0.41 -9.11
CA ILE A 42 -13.06 1.04 -8.61
C ILE A 42 -12.60 2.05 -9.66
N VAL A 43 -12.45 3.32 -9.26
CA VAL A 43 -12.06 4.43 -10.16
C VAL A 43 -10.89 5.20 -9.59
N GLY A 44 -10.08 5.79 -10.48
CA GLY A 44 -8.92 6.61 -10.10
C GLY A 44 -7.75 5.82 -9.50
N GLY A 45 -6.90 6.53 -8.77
CA GLY A 45 -5.70 5.99 -8.14
C GLY A 45 -4.50 5.82 -9.07
N SER A 46 -3.33 5.60 -8.47
CA SER A 46 -2.16 5.08 -9.19
C SER A 46 -2.33 3.57 -9.39
N GLY A 47 -1.58 2.99 -10.34
CA GLY A 47 -1.64 1.54 -10.58
C GLY A 47 -1.42 0.70 -9.31
N LEU A 48 -0.58 1.17 -8.38
CA LEU A 48 -0.31 0.46 -7.13
C LEU A 48 -1.50 0.50 -6.15
N HIS A 49 -2.24 1.60 -6.05
CA HIS A 49 -3.43 1.68 -5.19
C HIS A 49 -4.56 0.77 -5.67
N PHE A 50 -4.77 0.68 -6.99
CA PHE A 50 -5.71 -0.28 -7.56
C PHE A 50 -5.27 -1.72 -7.27
N ARG A 51 -4.01 -2.04 -7.58
CA ARG A 51 -3.44 -3.38 -7.38
C ARG A 51 -3.44 -3.82 -5.93
N SER A 52 -3.21 -2.93 -4.97
CA SER A 52 -3.26 -3.29 -3.54
C SER A 52 -4.64 -3.82 -3.11
N ILE A 53 -5.70 -3.34 -3.75
CA ILE A 53 -7.06 -3.81 -3.47
C ILE A 53 -7.32 -5.16 -4.13
N VAL A 54 -6.95 -5.34 -5.41
CA VAL A 54 -7.38 -6.50 -6.23
C VAL A 54 -6.37 -7.66 -6.29
N ASP A 55 -5.08 -7.39 -6.14
CA ASP A 55 -4.01 -8.39 -6.19
C ASP A 55 -3.67 -8.85 -4.76
N PRO A 56 -3.10 -10.06 -4.58
CA PRO A 56 -2.64 -10.55 -3.29
C PRO A 56 -1.27 -9.92 -2.90
N LEU A 57 -1.21 -8.59 -2.80
CA LEU A 57 -0.01 -7.89 -2.35
C LEU A 57 0.12 -7.91 -0.82
N GLU A 58 1.36 -8.07 -0.37
CA GLU A 58 1.75 -7.95 1.04
C GLU A 58 2.60 -6.69 1.23
N PHE A 59 2.26 -5.91 2.25
CA PHE A 59 2.96 -4.67 2.60
C PHE A 59 3.47 -4.80 4.03
N PRO A 60 4.76 -5.13 4.23
CA PRO A 60 5.34 -5.21 5.56
C PRO A 60 5.37 -3.81 6.22
N PRO A 61 5.24 -3.73 7.55
CA PRO A 61 5.29 -2.46 8.26
C PRO A 61 6.68 -1.82 8.13
N SER A 62 6.72 -0.49 8.21
CA SER A 62 7.96 0.28 8.28
C SER A 62 8.40 0.48 9.72
N ASP A 63 9.71 0.40 9.96
CA ASP A 63 10.33 0.76 11.24
C ASP A 63 11.22 2.01 11.04
N PRO A 64 10.92 3.14 11.70
CA PRO A 64 11.71 4.37 11.58
C PRO A 64 13.18 4.20 11.95
N SER A 65 13.49 3.35 12.95
CA SER A 65 14.87 3.16 13.38
C SER A 65 15.71 2.43 12.33
N THR A 66 15.12 1.42 11.70
CA THR A 66 15.68 0.71 10.54
C THR A 66 15.85 1.66 9.37
N ARG A 67 14.83 2.49 9.06
CA ARG A 67 14.90 3.48 7.98
C ARG A 67 16.09 4.42 8.17
N LEU A 68 16.23 5.03 9.34
CA LEU A 68 17.34 5.95 9.65
C LEU A 68 18.70 5.27 9.48
N ARG A 69 18.86 4.04 9.99
CA ARG A 69 20.11 3.28 9.86
C ARG A 69 20.55 3.12 8.39
N PHE A 70 19.60 2.88 7.49
CA PHE A 70 19.90 2.69 6.07
C PHE A 70 20.04 4.02 5.30
N GLU A 71 19.42 5.11 5.77
CA GLU A 71 19.59 6.45 5.20
C GLU A 71 20.98 7.03 5.49
N GLU A 72 21.65 6.59 6.56
CA GLU A 72 23.01 6.99 6.90
C GLU A 72 24.09 6.28 6.07
N LEU A 73 23.76 5.18 5.39
CA LEU A 73 24.70 4.42 4.55
C LEU A 73 24.85 5.06 3.17
N ALA A 74 26.05 4.93 2.58
CA ALA A 74 26.20 5.22 1.17
C ALA A 74 25.41 4.19 0.33
N GLY A 75 24.84 4.62 -0.81
CA GLY A 75 24.02 3.75 -1.66
C GLY A 75 24.62 2.37 -1.95
N PRO A 76 25.91 2.26 -2.36
CA PRO A 76 26.55 0.97 -2.57
C PRO A 76 26.67 0.09 -1.32
N GLU A 77 26.89 0.69 -0.15
CA GLU A 77 26.98 -0.02 1.13
C GLU A 77 25.63 -0.58 1.54
N ALA A 78 24.56 0.22 1.39
CA ALA A 78 23.19 -0.23 1.63
C ALA A 78 22.80 -1.40 0.71
N VAL A 79 23.13 -1.31 -0.59
CA VAL A 79 22.85 -2.39 -1.55
C VAL A 79 23.61 -3.66 -1.19
N ALA A 80 24.89 -3.57 -0.85
CA ALA A 80 25.69 -4.73 -0.44
C ALA A 80 25.09 -5.43 0.79
N ALA A 81 24.68 -4.65 1.81
CA ALA A 81 24.04 -5.18 3.01
C ALA A 81 22.68 -5.85 2.71
N LEU A 82 21.91 -5.32 1.76
CA LEU A 82 20.62 -5.91 1.35
C LEU A 82 20.82 -7.22 0.56
N LEU A 83 21.79 -7.28 -0.35
CA LEU A 83 22.11 -8.49 -1.11
C LEU A 83 22.69 -9.60 -0.24
N GLU A 84 23.40 -9.25 0.84
CA GLU A 84 23.84 -10.24 1.83
C GLU A 84 22.65 -10.85 2.60
N ALA A 85 21.65 -10.03 2.93
CA ALA A 85 20.46 -10.47 3.65
C ALA A 85 19.50 -11.30 2.77
N ASP A 86 19.30 -10.88 1.53
CA ASP A 86 18.47 -11.55 0.53
C ASP A 86 19.01 -11.30 -0.88
N ALA A 87 19.83 -12.23 -1.37
CA ALA A 87 20.41 -12.14 -2.71
C ALA A 87 19.36 -12.21 -3.83
N GLY A 88 18.19 -12.81 -3.56
CA GLY A 88 17.10 -12.99 -4.52
C GLY A 88 16.24 -11.74 -4.71
N ALA A 89 16.29 -10.77 -3.81
CA ALA A 89 15.45 -9.57 -3.85
C ALA A 89 15.67 -8.68 -5.09
N GLY A 90 16.78 -8.84 -5.81
CA GLY A 90 17.09 -8.13 -7.05
C GLY A 90 16.83 -8.93 -8.33
N GLU A 91 16.39 -10.18 -8.22
CA GLU A 91 16.06 -11.03 -9.37
C GLU A 91 14.67 -10.67 -9.90
N VAL A 92 14.54 -10.57 -11.23
CA VAL A 92 13.29 -10.22 -11.94
C VAL A 92 12.75 -11.42 -12.69
#